data_AF-A0A1W1CHS6-F1
#
_entry.id   AF-A0A1W1CHS6-F1
#
_cell.length_a   1.000
_cell.length_b   1.000
_cell.length_c   1.000
_cell.angle_alpha   90.00
_cell.angle_beta   90.00
_cell.angle_gamma   90.00
#
_symmetry.space_group_name_H-M   'P 1'
#
loop_
_entity.id
_entity.type
_entity.pdbx_description
1 polymer ?
#
loop_
_entity_poly.entity_id
_entity_poly.type
_entity_poly.pdbx_seq_one_letter_code
_entity_poly.pdbx_strand_id
1 'polypeptide(L)'
;MSKPNDLKDARIEFKTSKDIKKLLQEVANSLGMDLSNFLISTAVQRAKEIQKEERILMISNQEWTNFQEIINKPQKPTQALKELMNLEGF
;
A
#
# COMPACT_ATOMS: atom_id res chain seq x y z
N MET A 1 -1.51 -23.30 -20.26
CA MET A 1 -0.06 -23.49 -20.36
C MET A 1 0.61 -22.49 -19.42
N SER A 2 1.13 -22.97 -18.29
CA SER A 2 1.73 -22.12 -17.24
C SER A 2 3.13 -21.66 -17.67
N LYS A 3 3.42 -20.36 -17.57
CA LYS A 3 4.71 -19.79 -17.96
C LYS A 3 5.82 -20.30 -17.02
N PRO A 4 6.94 -20.83 -17.54
CA PRO A 4 8.06 -21.29 -16.72
C PRO A 4 8.99 -20.12 -16.42
N ASN A 5 8.66 -19.26 -15.44
CA ASN A 5 9.69 -18.47 -14.73
C ASN A 5 9.24 -17.83 -13.39
N ASP A 6 8.35 -18.46 -12.61
CA ASP A 6 8.08 -18.02 -11.23
C ASP A 6 9.16 -18.49 -10.23
N LEU A 7 10.42 -18.51 -10.66
CA LEU A 7 11.53 -18.67 -9.74
C LEU A 7 11.76 -17.32 -9.06
N LYS A 8 11.84 -17.30 -7.72
CA LYS A 8 12.26 -16.13 -6.94
C LYS A 8 13.71 -15.78 -7.33
N ASP A 9 13.89 -15.05 -8.42
CA ASP A 9 15.17 -14.74 -9.06
C ASP A 9 15.79 -13.44 -8.52
N ALA A 10 14.96 -12.55 -7.98
CA ALA A 10 15.38 -11.32 -7.32
C ALA A 10 16.03 -11.61 -5.96
N ARG A 11 17.19 -10.96 -5.70
CA ARG A 11 17.92 -11.04 -4.43
C ARG A 11 17.99 -9.68 -3.75
N ILE A 12 17.89 -9.69 -2.43
CA ILE A 12 18.08 -8.51 -1.57
C ILE A 12 19.19 -8.84 -0.58
N GLU A 13 20.21 -7.99 -0.54
CA GLU A 13 21.33 -8.10 0.40
C GLU A 13 21.20 -7.05 1.50
N PHE A 14 21.42 -7.47 2.75
CA PHE A 14 21.36 -6.60 3.92
C PHE A 14 22.68 -6.61 4.67
N LYS A 15 23.14 -5.42 5.07
CA LYS A 15 24.23 -5.25 6.04
C LYS A 15 23.64 -4.72 7.33
N THR A 16 24.06 -5.28 8.46
CA THR A 16 23.60 -4.88 9.79
C THR A 16 24.63 -5.26 10.85
N SER A 17 24.42 -4.83 12.09
CA SER A 17 25.27 -5.21 13.22
C SER A 17 25.00 -6.65 13.68
N LYS A 18 25.96 -7.24 14.41
CA LYS A 18 25.80 -8.57 15.02
C LYS A 18 24.60 -8.62 15.97
N ASP A 19 24.40 -7.55 16.74
CA ASP A 19 23.33 -7.47 17.73
C ASP A 19 21.95 -7.45 17.07
N ILE A 20 21.79 -6.66 16.00
CA ILE A 20 20.54 -6.62 15.23
C ILE A 20 20.29 -7.98 14.56
N LYS A 21 21.32 -8.60 13.96
CA LYS A 21 21.17 -9.94 13.37
C LYS A 21 20.72 -10.97 14.41
N LYS A 22 21.29 -10.93 15.63
CA LYS A 22 20.93 -11.83 16.72
C LYS A 22 19.47 -11.64 17.13
N LEU A 23 19.04 -10.40 17.35
CA LEU A 23 17.66 -10.07 17.68
C LEU A 23 16.67 -10.61 16.64
N LEU A 24 16.91 -10.32 15.35
CA LEU A 24 16.03 -10.75 14.27
C LEU A 24 15.98 -12.29 14.15
N GLN A 25 17.11 -12.95 14.39
CA GLN A 25 17.17 -14.43 14.38
C GLN A 25 16.39 -15.04 15.55
N GLU A 26 16.47 -14.46 16.75
CA GLU A 26 15.71 -14.93 17.92
C GLU A 26 14.21 -14.84 17.70
N VAL A 27 13.74 -13.73 17.11
CA VAL A 27 12.32 -13.55 16.75
C VAL A 27 11.90 -14.51 15.63
N ALA A 28 12.71 -14.69 14.60
CA ALA A 28 12.41 -15.65 13.54
C ALA A 28 12.26 -17.07 14.11
N ASN A 29 13.19 -17.46 14.99
CA ASN A 29 13.16 -18.77 15.64
C ASN A 29 11.93 -18.95 16.54
N SER A 30 11.52 -17.92 17.30
CA SER A 30 10.34 -18.00 18.16
C SER A 30 9.04 -18.16 17.37
N LEU A 31 9.02 -17.72 16.11
CA LEU A 31 7.92 -17.89 15.18
C LEU A 31 8.05 -19.14 14.30
N GLY A 32 9.08 -19.98 14.51
CA GLY A 32 9.31 -21.21 13.75
C GLY A 32 9.66 -20.98 12.27
N MET A 33 10.25 -19.83 11.95
CA MET A 33 10.65 -19.46 10.59
C MET A 33 12.15 -19.17 10.50
N ASP A 34 12.73 -19.31 9.30
CA ASP A 34 14.08 -18.84 9.05
C ASP A 34 14.14 -17.30 8.93
N LEU A 35 15.36 -16.75 9.06
CA LEU A 35 15.59 -15.31 9.06
C LEU A 35 15.18 -14.64 7.74
N SER A 36 15.37 -15.31 6.60
CA SER A 36 15.04 -14.76 5.29
C SER A 36 13.53 -14.64 5.11
N ASN A 37 12.78 -15.68 5.50
CA ASN A 37 11.33 -15.70 5.47
C ASN A 37 10.74 -14.65 6.43
N PHE A 38 11.28 -14.53 7.64
CA PHE A 38 10.88 -13.48 8.59
C PHE A 38 11.06 -12.07 8.04
N LEU A 39 12.21 -11.79 7.43
CA LEU A 39 12.51 -10.47 6.87
C LEU A 39 11.61 -10.14 5.67
N ILE A 40 11.43 -11.10 4.77
CA ILE A 40 10.56 -10.91 3.60
C ILE A 40 9.11 -10.72 4.04
N SER A 41 8.58 -11.54 4.95
CA SER A 41 7.18 -11.41 5.40
C SER A 41 6.93 -10.07 6.09
N THR A 42 7.86 -9.64 6.94
CA THR A 42 7.78 -8.36 7.65
C THR A 42 7.85 -7.17 6.68
N ALA A 43 8.79 -7.20 5.73
CA ALA A 43 8.92 -6.14 4.72
C ALA A 43 7.69 -6.06 3.81
N VAL A 44 7.16 -7.20 3.37
CA VAL A 44 5.93 -7.25 2.54
C VAL A 44 4.72 -6.75 3.31
N GLN A 45 4.58 -7.13 4.58
CA GLN A 45 3.49 -6.62 5.42
C GLN A 45 3.56 -5.10 5.53
N ARG A 46 4.74 -4.56 5.91
CA ARG A 46 4.89 -3.10 6.07
C ARG A 46 4.68 -2.34 4.76
N ALA A 47 5.17 -2.87 3.64
CA ALA A 47 4.94 -2.27 2.33
C ALA A 47 3.44 -2.19 1.98
N LYS A 48 2.67 -3.23 2.28
CA LYS A 48 1.22 -3.24 2.07
C LYS A 48 0.49 -2.24 2.98
N GLU A 49 0.93 -2.09 4.22
CA GLU A 49 0.38 -1.09 5.14
C GLU A 49 0.61 0.33 4.62
N ILE A 50 1.84 0.66 4.20
CA ILE A 50 2.18 1.97 3.63
C ILE A 50 1.34 2.24 2.37
N GLN A 51 1.25 1.27 1.46
CA GLN A 51 0.46 1.41 0.23
C GLN A 51 -1.05 1.54 0.48
N LYS A 52 -1.53 1.06 1.63
CA LYS A 52 -2.92 1.19 2.06
C LYS A 52 -3.15 2.54 2.73
N GLU A 53 -2.22 3.02 3.55
CA GLU A 53 -2.26 4.36 4.18
C GLU A 53 -2.39 5.47 3.11
N GLU A 54 -1.74 5.32 1.95
CA GLU A 54 -1.87 6.28 0.84
C GLU A 54 -3.23 6.27 0.12
N ARG A 55 -4.07 5.24 0.32
CA ARG A 55 -5.33 5.05 -0.42
C ARG A 55 -6.59 5.16 0.42
N ILE A 56 -6.47 5.47 1.70
CA ILE A 56 -7.63 5.64 2.59
C ILE A 56 -7.86 7.12 2.86
N LEU A 57 -8.99 7.62 2.37
CA LEU A 57 -9.53 8.88 2.83
C LEU A 57 -10.35 8.61 4.10
N MET A 58 -9.78 8.90 5.27
CA MET A 58 -10.54 8.91 6.52
C MET A 58 -11.35 10.20 6.59
N ILE A 59 -12.66 10.05 6.74
CA ILE A 59 -13.61 11.15 6.88
C ILE A 59 -14.52 10.90 8.09
N SER A 60 -14.98 11.99 8.70
CA SER A 60 -15.95 11.99 9.80
C SER A 60 -17.32 11.47 9.35
N ASN A 61 -18.18 11.13 10.31
CA ASN A 61 -19.55 10.72 10.03
C ASN A 61 -20.35 11.81 9.28
N GLN A 62 -20.06 13.09 9.55
CA GLN A 62 -20.71 14.20 8.87
C GLN A 62 -20.28 14.28 7.40
N GLU A 63 -18.98 14.20 7.15
CA GLU A 63 -18.43 14.17 5.79
C GLU A 63 -18.93 12.95 5.01
N TRP A 64 -19.06 11.79 5.66
CA TRP A 64 -19.65 10.59 5.07
C TRP A 64 -21.11 10.81 4.66
N THR A 65 -21.92 11.42 5.51
CA THR A 65 -23.32 11.75 5.20
C THR A 65 -23.41 12.69 4.00
N ASN A 66 -22.60 13.76 4.00
CA ASN A 66 -22.56 14.71 2.89
C ASN A 66 -22.11 14.03 1.58
N PHE A 67 -21.09 13.17 1.66
CA PHE A 67 -20.61 12.41 0.51
C PHE A 67 -21.68 11.48 -0.07
N GLN A 68 -22.42 10.77 0.79
CA GLN A 68 -23.53 9.91 0.37
C GLN A 68 -24.64 10.70 -0.33
N GLU A 69 -25.00 11.89 0.18
CA GLU A 69 -25.99 12.74 -0.49
C GLU A 69 -25.55 13.16 -1.90
N ILE A 70 -24.29 13.56 -2.05
CA ILE A 70 -23.72 14.01 -3.33
C ILE A 70 -23.64 12.85 -4.34
N ILE A 71 -23.21 11.66 -3.92
CA ILE A 71 -23.17 10.48 -4.81
C ILE A 71 -24.56 10.07 -5.28
N ASN A 72 -25.56 10.09 -4.39
CA ASN A 72 -26.92 9.68 -4.72
C ASN A 72 -27.67 10.75 -5.54
N LYS A 73 -27.25 12.01 -5.46
CA LYS A 73 -27.83 13.13 -6.22
C LYS A 73 -26.71 13.96 -6.87
N PRO A 74 -26.11 13.45 -7.96
CA PRO A 74 -24.99 14.12 -8.60
C PRO A 74 -25.43 15.48 -9.14
N GLN A 75 -24.64 16.51 -8.84
CA GLN A 75 -24.88 17.86 -9.36
C GLN A 75 -24.44 17.96 -10.81
N LYS A 76 -25.11 18.82 -11.58
CA LYS A 76 -24.66 19.14 -12.95
C LYS A 76 -23.33 19.89 -12.89
N PRO A 77 -22.42 19.67 -13.86
CA PRO A 77 -21.17 20.43 -13.95
C PRO A 77 -21.44 21.93 -13.95
N THR A 78 -20.67 22.67 -13.14
CA THR A 78 -20.72 24.13 -13.11
C THR A 78 -20.21 24.71 -14.42
N GLN A 79 -20.56 25.97 -14.70
CA GLN A 79 -20.08 26.66 -15.89
C GLN A 79 -18.55 26.75 -15.92
N ALA A 80 -17.93 27.08 -14.77
CA ALA A 80 -16.48 27.11 -14.62
C ALA A 80 -15.82 25.75 -14.89
N LEU A 81 -16.42 24.64 -14.44
CA LEU A 81 -15.90 23.29 -14.73
C LEU A 81 -15.98 22.98 -16.23
N LYS A 82 -17.06 23.38 -16.91
CA LYS A 82 -17.20 23.19 -18.36
C LYS A 82 -16.14 24.00 -19.13
N GLU A 83 -15.88 25.23 -18.72
CA GLU A 83 -14.86 26.08 -19.33
C GLU A 83 -13.46 25.50 -19.13
N LEU A 84 -13.14 25.00 -17.92
CA LEU A 84 -11.87 24.34 -17.62
C LEU A 84 -11.62 23.12 -18.53
N MET A 85 -12.63 22.25 -18.68
CA MET A 85 -12.52 21.03 -19.49
C MET A 85 -12.44 21.30 -21.01
N ASN A 86 -12.62 22.54 -21.45
CA ASN A 86 -12.51 22.95 -22.85
C ASN A 86 -11.15 23.64 -23.15
N LEU A 87 -10.26 23.80 -22.17
CA LEU A 87 -8.92 24.34 -22.37
C LEU A 87 -7.97 23.27 -22.93
N GLU A 88 -7.06 23.63 -23.83
CA GLU A 88 -6.07 22.67 -24.35
C GLU A 88 -5.17 22.14 -23.21
N GLY A 89 -5.15 20.82 -23.00
CA GLY A 89 -4.33 20.15 -21.99
C GLY A 89 -5.10 19.56 -20.80
N PHE A 90 -6.43 19.73 -20.76
CA PHE A 90 -7.38 18.90 -20.01
C PHE A 90 -8.21 18.06 -20.98
#